data_AF-A0A945E2V2-F1
#
_entry.id   AF-A0A945E2V2-F1
#
_cell.length_a   1.000
_cell.length_b   1.000
_cell.length_c   1.000
_cell.angle_alpha   90.00
_cell.angle_beta   90.00
_cell.angle_gamma   90.00
#
_symmetry.space_group_name_H-M   'P 1'
#
loop_
_entity.id
_entity.type
_entity.pdbx_description
1 polymer ?
#
loop_
_entity_poly.entity_id
_entity_poly.type
_entity_poly.pdbx_seq_one_letter_code
_entity_poly.pdbx_strand_id
1 'polypeptide(L)'
;MKKTFLIGILLASSFLFSACTFPGGDKDISLNSLKSRLGLPSDIEDGNIVPQVGAPVTEGVFDESLTEKAKKNGLVDTDIQQVEKLLAESFELDIAEVQITAEAESTNLFMTGYVNVGEGDKGGIYFAAKTDSGWEIAHNGVGIVYCELVEQYDFPAGMIPRCYDTDTGDFKER
;
A
#
# COMPACT_ATOMS: atom_id res chain seq x y z
N MET A 1 -15.35 50.13 -28.72
CA MET A 1 -14.77 49.98 -30.08
C MET A 1 -13.77 48.83 -30.03
N LYS A 2 -14.22 47.58 -30.25
CA LYS A 2 -13.90 46.73 -31.42
C LYS A 2 -12.46 46.85 -31.92
N LYS A 3 -11.68 45.78 -31.74
CA LYS A 3 -10.82 45.19 -32.79
C LYS A 3 -10.37 43.78 -32.38
N THR A 4 -11.17 42.83 -32.85
CA THR A 4 -10.91 41.41 -33.03
C THR A 4 -9.70 41.23 -33.96
N PHE A 5 -8.80 40.29 -33.65
CA PHE A 5 -7.85 39.77 -34.64
C PHE A 5 -8.02 38.25 -34.72
N LEU A 6 -8.51 37.82 -35.88
CA LEU A 6 -8.78 36.45 -36.31
C LEU A 6 -7.68 36.06 -37.31
N ILE A 7 -6.87 35.06 -36.98
CA ILE A 7 -6.09 34.25 -37.93
C ILE A 7 -6.03 32.86 -37.26
N GLY A 8 -6.56 31.74 -37.77
CA GLY A 8 -6.87 31.39 -39.14
C GLY A 8 -5.81 30.42 -39.69
N ILE A 9 -5.67 29.23 -39.11
CA ILE A 9 -4.92 28.12 -39.72
C ILE A 9 -5.74 26.83 -39.62
N LEU A 10 -6.29 26.46 -40.77
CA LEU A 10 -6.84 25.15 -41.11
C LEU A 10 -5.67 24.19 -41.36
N LEU A 11 -5.59 23.10 -40.59
CA LEU A 11 -4.92 21.89 -41.01
C LEU A 11 -5.87 20.71 -40.76
N ALA A 12 -6.58 20.35 -41.82
CA ALA A 12 -7.27 19.08 -41.93
C ALA A 12 -6.20 17.98 -42.08
N SER A 13 -6.04 17.14 -41.06
CA SER A 13 -5.31 15.88 -41.19
C SER A 13 -6.30 14.74 -41.04
N SER A 14 -6.77 14.28 -42.19
CA SER A 14 -7.61 13.10 -42.35
C SER A 14 -6.77 11.86 -42.06
N PHE A 15 -6.77 11.40 -40.80
CA PHE A 15 -6.28 10.07 -40.49
C PHE A 15 -7.32 9.04 -40.93
N LEU A 16 -6.90 8.26 -41.92
CA LEU A 16 -7.62 7.15 -42.52
C LEU A 16 -7.97 6.11 -41.44
N PHE A 17 -9.27 5.92 -41.21
CA PHE A 17 -9.79 4.71 -40.57
C PHE A 17 -9.46 3.52 -41.48
N SER A 18 -8.39 2.81 -41.16
CA SER A 18 -8.11 1.50 -41.73
C SER A 18 -9.12 0.51 -41.13
N ALA A 19 -10.13 0.17 -41.92
CA ALA A 19 -11.08 -0.89 -41.59
C ALA A 19 -10.35 -2.24 -41.56
N CYS A 20 -10.06 -2.76 -40.36
CA CYS A 20 -9.79 -4.18 -40.19
C CYS A 20 -11.11 -4.94 -40.28
N THR A 21 -11.43 -5.43 -41.47
CA THR A 21 -12.39 -6.52 -41.66
C THR A 21 -11.85 -7.78 -40.99
N PHE A 22 -12.44 -8.17 -39.85
CA PHE A 22 -12.23 -9.48 -39.26
C PHE A 22 -12.96 -10.53 -40.10
N PRO A 23 -12.28 -11.59 -40.57
CA PRO A 23 -12.96 -12.72 -41.17
C PRO A 23 -13.70 -13.50 -40.08
N GLY A 24 -15.01 -13.64 -40.27
CA GLY A 24 -15.83 -14.56 -39.48
C GLY A 24 -15.32 -15.99 -39.62
N GLY A 25 -15.17 -16.66 -38.49
CA GLY A 25 -14.82 -18.06 -38.39
C GLY A 25 -15.48 -18.66 -37.16
N ASP A 26 -16.72 -19.12 -37.34
CA ASP A 26 -17.37 -20.09 -36.46
C ASP A 26 -16.46 -21.31 -36.29
N LYS A 27 -16.03 -21.56 -35.05
CA LYS A 27 -15.92 -22.91 -34.50
C LYS A 27 -16.23 -22.83 -33.02
N ASP A 28 -17.33 -23.46 -32.62
CA ASP A 28 -17.67 -23.78 -31.24
C ASP A 28 -16.50 -24.53 -30.58
N ILE A 29 -15.62 -23.78 -29.91
CA ILE A 29 -14.64 -24.38 -29.01
C ILE A 29 -15.42 -24.74 -27.76
N SER A 30 -15.84 -26.01 -27.69
CA SER A 30 -16.45 -26.59 -26.51
C SER A 30 -15.59 -26.29 -25.29
N LEU A 31 -16.17 -25.65 -24.28
CA LEU A 31 -15.53 -25.26 -23.02
C LEU A 31 -14.80 -26.43 -22.34
N ASN A 32 -15.20 -27.67 -22.65
CA ASN A 32 -14.58 -28.89 -22.14
C ASN A 32 -13.20 -29.18 -22.77
N SER A 33 -12.93 -28.70 -23.99
CA SER A 33 -11.62 -28.78 -24.65
C SER A 33 -10.58 -27.88 -23.97
N LEU A 34 -10.99 -26.70 -23.50
CA LEU A 34 -10.13 -25.75 -22.78
C LEU A 34 -9.82 -26.24 -21.35
N LYS A 35 -10.80 -26.84 -20.67
CA LYS A 35 -10.62 -27.42 -19.32
C LYS A 35 -9.55 -28.51 -19.28
N SER A 36 -9.49 -29.37 -20.30
CA SER A 36 -8.46 -30.42 -20.40
C SER A 36 -7.04 -29.89 -20.64
N ARG A 37 -6.89 -28.71 -21.26
CA ARG A 37 -5.57 -28.11 -21.53
C ARG A 37 -5.02 -27.29 -20.38
N LEU A 38 -5.87 -26.80 -19.49
CA LEU A 38 -5.50 -25.90 -18.40
C LEU A 38 -5.43 -26.59 -17.03
N GLY A 39 -5.76 -27.89 -16.93
CA GLY A 39 -5.64 -28.64 -15.68
C GLY A 39 -6.46 -28.04 -14.52
N LEU A 40 -7.61 -27.41 -14.83
CA LEU A 40 -8.49 -26.82 -13.83
C LEU A 40 -9.44 -27.87 -13.26
N PRO A 41 -9.56 -28.01 -11.92
CA PRO A 41 -10.53 -28.91 -11.31
C PRO A 41 -11.96 -28.45 -11.64
N SER A 42 -12.83 -29.43 -11.88
CA SER A 42 -14.15 -29.24 -12.45
C SER A 42 -15.27 -29.44 -11.43
N ASP A 43 -15.28 -28.69 -10.33
CA ASP A 43 -16.35 -28.79 -9.34
C ASP A 43 -16.75 -27.39 -8.85
N ILE A 44 -17.80 -26.82 -9.44
CA ILE A 44 -18.62 -25.78 -8.80
C ILE A 44 -20.03 -26.35 -8.79
N GLU A 45 -20.36 -27.07 -7.71
CA GLU A 45 -21.73 -27.33 -7.32
C GLU A 45 -22.17 -26.28 -6.29
N ASP A 46 -23.39 -25.79 -6.53
CA ASP A 46 -24.29 -25.02 -5.68
C ASP A 46 -23.74 -24.25 -4.46
N GLY A 47 -23.87 -22.93 -4.55
CA GLY A 47 -24.42 -22.14 -3.45
C GLY A 47 -23.65 -22.19 -2.13
N ASN A 48 -22.36 -21.88 -2.15
CA ASN A 48 -21.68 -21.38 -0.97
C ASN A 48 -20.58 -20.40 -1.40
N ILE A 49 -20.59 -19.19 -0.84
CA ILE A 49 -19.54 -18.20 -1.11
C ILE A 49 -18.28 -18.72 -0.43
N VAL A 50 -17.44 -19.40 -1.20
CA VAL A 50 -16.06 -19.71 -0.79
C VAL A 50 -15.32 -18.38 -0.76
N PRO A 51 -14.69 -17.99 0.37
CA PRO A 51 -13.83 -16.81 0.40
C PRO A 51 -12.78 -16.93 -0.70
N GLN A 52 -12.69 -15.90 -1.53
CA GLN A 52 -11.72 -15.82 -2.63
C GLN A 52 -10.31 -16.05 -2.06
N VAL A 53 -9.66 -17.08 -2.57
CA VAL A 53 -8.29 -17.48 -2.27
C VAL A 53 -7.38 -16.36 -2.76
N GLY A 54 -6.68 -15.67 -1.86
CA GLY A 54 -5.75 -14.61 -2.24
C GLY A 54 -5.22 -13.72 -1.10
N ALA A 55 -5.88 -13.64 0.05
CA ALA A 55 -5.23 -13.06 1.23
C ALA A 55 -4.32 -14.13 1.86
N PRO A 56 -2.99 -13.94 1.92
CA PRO A 56 -2.14 -14.83 2.69
C PRO A 56 -2.57 -14.74 4.16
N VAL A 57 -3.12 -15.83 4.68
CA VAL A 57 -3.31 -16.02 6.12
C VAL A 57 -1.91 -16.17 6.70
N THR A 58 -1.38 -15.08 7.25
CA THR A 58 -0.12 -15.07 7.99
C THR A 58 -0.37 -15.59 9.41
N GLU A 59 -0.61 -16.89 9.56
CA GLU A 59 -0.48 -17.53 10.87
C GLU A 59 0.98 -17.42 11.33
N GLY A 60 1.29 -16.43 12.17
CA GLY A 60 2.56 -16.34 12.91
C GLY A 60 3.32 -15.02 12.88
N VAL A 61 2.91 -14.01 12.09
CA VAL A 61 3.59 -12.69 12.05
C VAL A 61 2.89 -11.64 12.91
N PHE A 62 1.61 -11.85 13.20
CA PHE A 62 0.80 -10.97 14.05
C PHE A 62 0.80 -11.47 15.49
N ASP A 63 1.75 -11.00 16.30
CA ASP A 63 1.66 -11.18 17.75
C ASP A 63 0.65 -10.15 18.30
N GLU A 64 -0.60 -10.60 18.45
CA GLU A 64 -1.70 -9.82 19.03
C GLU A 64 -1.32 -9.22 20.40
N SER A 65 -0.40 -9.84 21.14
CA SER A 65 0.04 -9.35 22.45
C SER A 65 0.83 -8.04 22.41
N LEU A 66 1.48 -7.72 21.30
CA LEU A 66 2.17 -6.44 21.11
C LEU A 66 1.15 -5.32 20.96
N THR A 67 0.13 -5.55 20.13
CA THR A 67 -0.97 -4.61 19.92
C THR A 67 -1.74 -4.35 21.22
N GLU A 68 -1.93 -5.36 22.08
CA GLU A 68 -2.56 -5.15 23.39
C GLU A 68 -1.72 -4.28 24.34
N LYS A 69 -0.39 -4.35 24.28
CA LYS A 69 0.48 -3.44 25.05
C LYS A 69 0.41 -2.01 24.52
N ALA A 70 0.39 -1.83 23.20
CA ALA A 70 0.21 -0.53 22.57
C ALA A 70 -1.13 0.10 22.98
N LYS A 71 -2.22 -0.68 23.01
CA LYS A 71 -3.53 -0.23 23.50
C LYS A 71 -3.48 0.26 24.95
N LYS A 72 -2.72 -0.41 25.82
CA LYS A 72 -2.52 0.05 27.20
C LYS A 72 -1.85 1.42 27.30
N ASN A 73 -1.05 1.81 26.30
CA ASN A 73 -0.41 3.12 26.22
C ASN A 73 -1.29 4.21 25.59
N GLY A 74 -2.58 3.94 25.40
CA GLY A 74 -3.55 4.91 24.91
C GLY A 74 -3.77 4.88 23.40
N LEU A 75 -3.20 3.90 22.69
CA LEU A 75 -3.56 3.63 21.30
C LEU A 75 -4.98 3.04 21.25
N VAL A 76 -5.79 3.47 20.28
CA VAL A 76 -7.11 2.88 20.04
C VAL A 76 -7.18 2.21 18.67
N ASP A 77 -8.08 1.26 18.48
CA ASP A 77 -8.21 0.52 17.20
C ASP A 77 -8.40 1.46 16.00
N THR A 78 -9.10 2.58 16.20
CA THR A 78 -9.28 3.60 15.15
C THR A 78 -7.98 4.30 14.76
N ASP A 79 -7.01 4.42 15.67
CA ASP A 79 -5.68 4.96 15.33
C ASP A 79 -4.92 3.97 14.44
N ILE A 80 -4.95 2.68 14.81
CA ILE A 80 -4.29 1.61 14.05
C ILE A 80 -4.85 1.53 12.63
N GLN A 81 -6.19 1.54 12.48
CA GLN A 81 -6.86 1.52 11.17
C GLN A 81 -6.52 2.74 10.31
N GLN A 82 -6.32 3.92 10.92
CA GLN A 82 -5.91 5.11 10.19
C GLN A 82 -4.47 4.97 9.67
N VAL A 83 -3.56 4.50 10.52
CA VAL A 83 -2.15 4.30 10.12
C VAL A 83 -2.02 3.19 9.07
N GLU A 84 -2.75 2.10 9.20
CA GLU A 84 -2.83 1.03 8.19
C GLU A 84 -3.26 1.56 6.83
N LYS A 85 -4.32 2.38 6.81
CA LYS A 85 -4.79 3.04 5.59
C LYS A 85 -3.73 3.95 4.99
N LEU A 86 -3.06 4.78 5.79
CA LEU A 86 -2.02 5.68 5.29
C LEU A 86 -0.80 4.91 4.75
N LEU A 87 -0.47 3.77 5.35
CA LEU A 87 0.58 2.89 4.83
C LEU A 87 0.16 2.28 3.49
N ALA A 88 -1.07 1.79 3.36
CA ALA A 88 -1.61 1.32 2.08
C ALA A 88 -1.55 2.38 0.98
N GLU A 89 -1.93 3.62 1.30
CA GLU A 89 -1.78 4.78 0.40
C GLU A 89 -0.32 5.03 0.02
N SER A 90 0.62 4.93 0.97
CA SER A 90 2.06 5.12 0.71
C SER A 90 2.67 4.06 -0.21
N PHE A 91 2.08 2.87 -0.27
CA PHE A 91 2.50 1.78 -1.13
C PHE A 91 1.69 1.68 -2.44
N GLU A 92 0.66 2.52 -2.60
CA GLU A 92 -0.31 2.44 -3.71
C GLU A 92 -1.02 1.07 -3.79
N LEU A 93 -1.34 0.49 -2.63
CA LEU A 93 -1.99 -0.82 -2.49
C LEU A 93 -3.38 -0.72 -1.89
N ASP A 94 -4.17 -1.80 -2.03
CA ASP A 94 -5.41 -1.92 -1.26
C ASP A 94 -5.10 -2.14 0.23
N ILE A 95 -5.96 -1.64 1.11
CA ILE A 95 -5.79 -1.80 2.56
C ILE A 95 -5.71 -3.29 2.93
N ALA A 96 -6.46 -4.16 2.23
CA ALA A 96 -6.45 -5.60 2.48
C ALA A 96 -5.11 -6.29 2.15
N GLU A 97 -4.22 -5.62 1.41
CA GLU A 97 -2.89 -6.13 1.08
C GLU A 97 -1.81 -5.66 2.07
N VAL A 98 -2.16 -4.78 3.01
CA VAL A 98 -1.26 -4.24 4.02
C VAL A 98 -1.58 -4.82 5.38
N GLN A 99 -0.56 -5.25 6.11
CA GLN A 99 -0.70 -5.77 7.46
C GLN A 99 0.31 -5.09 8.36
N ILE A 100 -0.15 -4.57 9.50
CA ILE A 100 0.71 -3.81 10.43
C ILE A 100 0.63 -4.31 11.87
N THR A 101 1.76 -4.40 12.56
CA THR A 101 1.76 -4.56 14.02
C THR A 101 1.93 -3.21 14.71
N ALA A 102 1.45 -3.09 15.95
CA ALA A 102 1.77 -1.97 16.82
C ALA A 102 2.60 -2.49 17.99
N GLU A 103 3.85 -2.02 18.11
CA GLU A 103 4.76 -2.44 19.17
C GLU A 103 4.50 -1.73 20.50
N ALA A 104 5.10 -2.24 21.57
CA ALA A 104 4.85 -1.79 22.94
C ALA A 104 5.33 -0.35 23.21
N GLU A 105 6.21 0.19 22.36
CA GLU A 105 6.71 1.56 22.38
C GLU A 105 5.70 2.55 21.76
N SER A 106 4.67 2.03 21.06
CA SER A 106 3.59 2.85 20.52
C SER A 106 2.77 3.51 21.62
N THR A 107 2.32 4.73 21.36
CA THR A 107 1.56 5.62 22.25
C THR A 107 0.52 6.37 21.44
N ASN A 108 -0.33 7.16 22.11
CA ASN A 108 -1.28 8.04 21.44
C ASN A 108 -0.67 9.18 20.60
N LEU A 109 0.67 9.34 20.59
CA LEU A 109 1.39 10.36 19.80
C LEU A 109 2.30 9.76 18.72
N PHE A 110 2.86 8.58 18.97
CA PHE A 110 3.80 7.91 18.07
C PHE A 110 3.43 6.44 17.93
N MET A 111 3.48 5.91 16.72
CA MET A 111 3.22 4.50 16.44
C MET A 111 4.38 3.90 15.66
N THR A 112 4.78 2.70 16.04
CA THR A 112 5.83 1.92 15.39
C THR A 112 5.47 0.44 15.38
N GLY A 113 5.98 -0.26 14.38
CA GLY A 113 5.91 -1.71 14.30
C GLY A 113 6.32 -2.20 12.93
N TYR A 114 5.95 -3.43 12.61
CA TYR A 114 6.24 -4.03 11.32
C TYR A 114 5.09 -3.78 10.36
N VAL A 115 5.42 -3.41 9.13
CA VAL A 115 4.49 -3.43 8.01
C VAL A 115 4.90 -4.50 7.01
N ASN A 116 3.95 -5.30 6.56
CA ASN A 116 4.10 -6.28 5.50
C ASN A 116 3.12 -5.95 4.38
N VAL A 117 3.57 -5.97 3.13
CA VAL A 117 2.67 -5.74 1.98
C VAL A 117 2.70 -6.89 0.96
N GLY A 118 1.52 -7.48 0.71
CA GLY A 118 1.27 -8.48 -0.33
C GLY A 118 2.10 -9.77 -0.25
N GLU A 119 2.28 -10.44 -1.40
CA GLU A 119 3.18 -11.60 -1.54
C GLU A 119 4.65 -11.15 -1.62
N GLY A 120 5.28 -10.89 -0.47
CA GLY A 120 6.73 -10.74 -0.36
C GLY A 120 7.21 -9.98 0.88
N ASP A 121 8.53 -9.97 1.11
CA ASP A 121 9.20 -9.22 2.18
C ASP A 121 9.30 -7.71 1.87
N LYS A 122 8.29 -7.14 1.20
CA LYS A 122 8.22 -5.69 0.99
C LYS A 122 7.67 -5.10 2.28
N GLY A 123 8.54 -4.42 3.02
CA GLY A 123 8.19 -3.85 4.30
C GLY A 123 9.38 -3.76 5.24
N GLY A 124 9.08 -3.38 6.48
CA GLY A 124 10.08 -3.13 7.50
C GLY A 124 9.45 -2.45 8.69
N ILE A 125 10.26 -1.69 9.42
CA ILE A 125 9.79 -0.91 10.57
C ILE A 125 9.22 0.41 10.08
N TYR A 126 7.93 0.62 10.30
CA TYR A 126 7.28 1.90 10.01
C TYR A 126 7.32 2.82 11.24
N PHE A 127 7.28 4.12 10.99
CA PHE A 127 7.13 5.15 12.02
C PHE A 127 6.03 6.12 11.61
N ALA A 128 5.06 6.33 12.50
CA ALA A 128 3.98 7.29 12.32
C ALA A 128 3.92 8.24 13.52
N ALA A 129 3.59 9.50 13.25
CA ALA A 129 3.44 10.55 14.25
C ALA A 129 2.04 11.16 14.16
N LYS A 130 1.48 11.53 15.31
CA LYS A 130 0.20 12.23 15.41
C LYS A 130 0.46 13.72 15.48
N THR A 131 0.03 14.45 14.46
CA THR A 131 0.11 15.90 14.33
C THR A 131 -1.28 16.53 14.57
N ASP A 132 -1.36 17.86 14.48
CA ASP A 132 -2.64 18.58 14.54
C ASP A 132 -3.58 18.20 13.36
N SER A 133 -3.03 17.71 12.25
CA SER A 133 -3.78 17.22 11.07
C SER A 133 -4.26 15.77 11.21
N GLY A 134 -3.80 15.04 12.24
CA GLY A 134 -4.06 13.61 12.42
C GLY A 134 -2.79 12.78 12.31
N TRP A 135 -2.93 11.51 11.98
CA TRP A 135 -1.78 10.63 11.79
C TRP A 135 -1.07 10.93 10.46
N GLU A 136 0.26 10.90 10.50
CA GLU A 136 1.12 11.05 9.33
C GLU A 136 2.18 9.94 9.33
N ILE A 137 2.49 9.39 8.15
CA ILE A 137 3.54 8.39 7.98
C ILE A 137 4.86 9.12 7.82
N ALA A 138 5.73 8.96 8.82
CA ALA A 138 7.07 9.50 8.77
C ALA A 138 7.96 8.54 7.96
N HIS A 139 7.88 7.24 8.23
CA HIS A 139 8.63 6.23 7.48
C HIS A 139 7.74 5.02 7.23
N ASN A 140 7.66 4.57 5.98
CA ASN A 140 6.80 3.44 5.61
C ASN A 140 7.50 2.08 5.72
N GLY A 141 8.73 2.02 6.24
CA GLY A 141 9.48 0.76 6.38
C GLY A 141 10.40 0.45 5.22
N VAL A 142 10.46 1.28 4.18
CA VAL A 142 11.39 1.10 3.06
C VAL A 142 12.47 2.18 3.06
N GLY A 143 13.73 1.73 3.04
CA GLY A 143 14.89 2.62 2.92
C GLY A 143 15.54 2.96 4.25
N ILE A 144 16.04 4.19 4.34
CA ILE A 144 16.84 4.68 5.48
C ILE A 144 16.03 5.74 6.22
N VAL A 145 16.05 5.66 7.55
CA VAL A 145 15.46 6.69 8.42
C VAL A 145 16.43 7.87 8.53
N TYR A 146 16.04 9.03 7.99
CA TYR A 146 16.83 10.25 8.02
C TYR A 146 16.66 11.03 9.32
N CYS A 147 17.73 11.68 9.80
CA CYS A 147 17.66 12.48 11.03
C CYS A 147 16.73 13.70 10.90
N GLU A 148 16.62 14.31 9.72
CA GLU A 148 15.68 15.41 9.45
C GLU A 148 14.24 15.05 9.82
N LEU A 149 13.81 13.85 9.43
CA LEU A 149 12.48 13.34 9.74
C LEU A 149 12.29 13.10 11.24
N VAL A 150 13.31 12.55 11.89
CA VAL A 150 13.30 12.29 13.33
C VAL A 150 13.16 13.59 14.12
N GLU A 151 13.85 14.65 13.69
CA GLU A 151 13.79 15.99 14.28
C GLU A 151 12.47 16.70 13.98
N GLN A 152 11.92 16.53 12.76
CA GLN A 152 10.65 17.12 12.35
C GLN A 152 9.49 16.72 13.27
N TYR A 153 9.43 15.45 13.66
CA TYR A 153 8.35 14.90 14.49
C TYR A 153 8.74 14.71 15.96
N ASP A 154 9.99 14.98 16.34
CA ASP A 154 10.54 14.78 17.68
C ASP A 154 10.35 13.34 18.21
N PHE A 155 10.65 12.34 17.37
CA PHE A 155 10.51 10.94 17.77
C PHE A 155 11.43 10.59 18.95
N PRO A 156 10.98 9.84 19.97
CA PRO A 156 11.81 9.46 21.11
C PRO A 156 13.04 8.63 20.68
N ALA A 157 14.20 8.85 21.32
CA ALA A 157 15.40 8.06 21.07
C ALA A 157 15.19 6.55 21.35
N GLY A 158 14.32 6.21 22.30
CA GLY A 158 13.95 4.80 22.56
C GLY A 158 13.19 4.13 21.40
N MET A 159 12.57 4.91 20.52
CA MET A 159 11.84 4.40 19.33
C MET A 159 12.73 4.43 18.10
N ILE A 160 13.47 5.52 17.89
CA ILE A 160 14.45 5.67 16.81
C ILE A 160 15.81 5.96 17.45
N PRO A 161 16.59 4.92 17.79
CA PRO A 161 17.88 5.08 18.45
C PRO A 161 18.96 5.58 17.51
N ARG A 162 18.77 5.38 16.19
CA ARG A 162 19.73 5.79 15.16
C ARG A 162 19.04 6.31 13.92
N CYS A 163 19.67 7.29 13.29
CA CYS A 163 19.22 7.88 12.03
C CYS A 163 20.42 8.24 11.15
N TYR A 164 20.18 8.40 9.85
CA TYR A 164 21.20 8.83 8.89
C TYR A 164 21.19 10.34 8.72
N ASP A 165 22.35 10.97 8.90
CA ASP A 165 22.55 12.39 8.63
C ASP A 165 23.12 12.57 7.22
N THR A 166 22.37 13.25 6.36
CA THR A 166 22.79 13.55 4.99
C THR A 166 23.88 14.61 4.91
N ASP A 167 24.04 15.46 5.93
CA ASP A 167 25.06 16.50 5.95
C ASP A 167 26.45 15.92 6.23
N THR A 168 26.54 14.97 7.16
CA THR A 168 27.81 14.29 7.48
C THR A 168 28.03 13.03 6.65
N GLY A 169 26.95 12.43 6.13
CA GLY A 169 27.00 11.17 5.40
C GLY A 169 27.11 9.93 6.30
N ASP A 170 26.80 10.06 7.59
CA ASP A 170 27.03 9.04 8.62
C ASP A 170 25.76 8.78 9.45
N PHE A 171 25.71 7.63 10.13
CA PHE A 171 24.67 7.37 11.12
C PHE A 171 24.98 8.04 12.46
N LYS A 172 23.98 8.67 13.07
CA LYS A 172 24.03 9.24 14.42
C LYS A 172 23.26 8.37 15.41
N GLU A 173 23.85 8.16 16.58
CA GLU A 173 23.18 7.61 17.77
C GLU A 173 22.38 8.73 18.48
N ARG A 174 21.29 8.38 19.15
CA ARG A 174 20.38 9.30 19.85
C ARG A 174 20.18 8.95 21.32
#